data_AF-A0A836TDS9-F1
#
_entry.id   AF-A0A836TDS9-F1
#
_cell.length_a   1.000
_cell.length_b   1.000
_cell.length_c   1.000
_cell.angle_alpha   90.00
_cell.angle_beta   90.00
_cell.angle_gamma   90.00
#
_symmetry.space_group_name_H-M   'P 1'
#
loop_
_entity.id
_entity.type
_entity.pdbx_description
1 polymer ?
#
loop_
_entity_poly.entity_id
_entity_poly.type
_entity_poly.pdbx_seq_one_letter_code
_entity_poly.pdbx_strand_id
1 'polypeptide(L)'
;LYGVALGAAFFGESMFSRATDASKVALVYLVARLKFGHYQLLDIQFVTDHLSRFGATGIPRTEYRWRLEEAVQRKADFLRLPQGTLSRRVLEIAGG
;
A
#
# COMPACT_ATOMS: atom_id res chain seq x y z
N LEU A 1 -0.14 -2.54 -11.11
CA LEU A 1 -0.73 -2.83 -9.78
C LEU A 1 -2.07 -2.14 -9.71
N TYR A 2 -3.12 -2.89 -9.44
CA TYR A 2 -4.45 -2.36 -9.15
C TYR A 2 -5.01 -3.06 -7.92
N GLY A 3 -6.07 -2.48 -7.35
CA GLY A 3 -6.68 -2.97 -6.14
C GLY A 3 -7.99 -2.27 -5.84
N VAL A 4 -8.61 -2.68 -4.75
CA VAL A 4 -9.88 -2.12 -4.25
C VAL A 4 -9.60 -1.32 -2.98
N ALA A 5 -10.18 -0.13 -2.87
CA ALA A 5 -10.16 0.66 -1.65
C ALA A 5 -11.53 0.61 -0.97
N LEU A 6 -11.54 0.38 0.34
CA LEU A 6 -12.73 0.41 1.18
C LEU A 6 -12.39 1.11 2.50
N GLY A 7 -12.94 2.32 2.71
CA GLY A 7 -12.50 3.18 3.81
C GLY A 7 -11.00 3.44 3.73
N ALA A 8 -10.30 3.20 4.83
CA ALA A 8 -8.84 3.24 4.93
C ALA A 8 -8.15 1.88 4.70
N ALA A 9 -8.85 0.87 4.19
CA ALA A 9 -8.27 -0.39 3.75
C ALA A 9 -8.06 -0.42 2.24
N PHE A 10 -6.94 -1.00 1.80
CA PHE A 10 -6.62 -1.23 0.40
C PHE A 10 -6.25 -2.69 0.16
N PHE A 11 -6.90 -3.32 -0.81
CA PHE A 11 -6.70 -4.73 -1.19
C PHE A 11 -6.00 -4.79 -2.55
N GLY A 12 -4.76 -5.26 -2.59
CA GLY A 12 -4.00 -5.43 -3.83
C GLY A 12 -4.30 -6.76 -4.51
N GLU A 13 -4.89 -6.73 -5.70
CA GLU A 13 -5.33 -7.95 -6.41
C GLU A 13 -4.27 -8.53 -7.37
N SER A 14 -3.52 -7.69 -8.09
CA SER A 14 -2.50 -8.19 -9.02
C SER A 14 -1.38 -7.20 -9.36
N MET A 15 -0.15 -7.72 -9.40
CA MET A 15 1.02 -7.08 -9.98
C MET A 15 1.37 -7.76 -11.31
N PHE A 16 0.78 -7.31 -12.42
CA PHE A 16 1.30 -7.66 -13.73
C PHE A 16 2.44 -6.68 -14.07
N SER A 17 3.70 -7.14 -14.12
CA SER A 17 4.80 -6.40 -14.76
C SER A 17 5.39 -7.19 -15.90
N ARG A 18 5.45 -6.57 -17.08
CA ARG A 18 6.07 -7.12 -18.29
C ARG A 18 7.61 -6.97 -18.29
N ALA A 19 8.19 -6.34 -17.27
CA ALA A 19 9.63 -6.13 -17.10
C ALA A 19 10.00 -6.26 -15.62
N THR A 20 11.10 -6.97 -15.35
CA THR A 20 11.75 -7.07 -14.04
C THR A 20 12.02 -5.65 -13.50
N ASP A 21 11.72 -5.39 -12.23
CA ASP A 21 11.83 -4.10 -11.50
C ASP A 21 10.69 -3.07 -11.62
N ALA A 22 9.86 -3.10 -12.67
CA ALA A 22 8.71 -2.19 -12.76
C ALA A 22 7.69 -2.41 -11.61
N SER A 23 7.53 -3.66 -11.17
CA SER A 23 6.69 -4.00 -10.02
C SER A 23 7.17 -3.39 -8.71
N LYS A 24 8.48 -3.25 -8.50
CA LYS A 24 9.05 -2.67 -7.27
C LYS A 24 8.77 -1.17 -7.19
N VAL A 25 8.99 -0.45 -8.29
CA VAL A 25 8.69 0.99 -8.37
C VAL A 25 7.20 1.24 -8.15
N ALA A 26 6.33 0.47 -8.83
CA ALA A 26 4.89 0.59 -8.66
C ALA A 26 4.45 0.40 -7.20
N LEU A 27 5.09 -0.52 -6.49
CA LEU A 27 4.79 -0.80 -5.09
C LEU A 27 5.25 0.31 -4.14
N VAL A 28 6.45 0.86 -4.33
CA VAL A 28 6.94 2.01 -3.55
C VAL A 28 5.99 3.19 -3.70
N TYR A 29 5.55 3.47 -4.94
CA TYR A 29 4.57 4.52 -5.21
C TYR A 29 3.21 4.21 -4.58
N LEU A 30 2.77 2.95 -4.58
CA LEU A 30 1.54 2.55 -3.87
C LEU A 30 1.67 2.83 -2.38
N VAL A 31 2.72 2.35 -1.72
CA VAL A 31 2.92 2.55 -0.27
C VAL A 31 2.93 4.03 0.08
N ALA A 32 3.64 4.86 -0.69
CA ALA A 32 3.65 6.30 -0.47
C ALA A 32 2.24 6.93 -0.60
N ARG A 33 1.47 6.51 -1.62
CA ARG A 33 0.09 6.98 -1.80
C ARG A 33 -0.80 6.59 -0.63
N LEU A 34 -0.71 5.34 -0.17
CA LEU A 34 -1.52 4.84 0.92
C LEU A 34 -1.18 5.56 2.24
N LYS A 35 0.10 5.74 2.55
CA LYS A 35 0.54 6.51 3.72
C LYS A 35 0.05 7.96 3.66
N PHE A 36 0.29 8.66 2.55
CA PHE A 36 -0.12 10.05 2.38
C PHE A 36 -1.65 10.21 2.38
N GLY A 37 -2.37 9.21 1.87
CA GLY A 37 -3.82 9.14 1.80
C GLY A 37 -4.50 8.71 3.09
N HIS A 38 -3.76 8.48 4.18
CA HIS A 38 -4.28 8.02 5.49
C HIS A 38 -4.91 6.63 5.48
N TYR A 39 -4.42 5.73 4.62
CA TYR A 39 -4.76 4.31 4.71
C TYR A 39 -4.07 3.66 5.91
N GLN A 40 -4.76 2.71 6.53
CA GLN A 40 -4.30 2.01 7.73
C GLN A 40 -4.02 0.53 7.48
N LEU A 41 -4.58 -0.04 6.42
CA LEU A 41 -4.41 -1.45 6.07
C LEU A 41 -4.13 -1.60 4.58
N LEU A 42 -3.01 -2.23 4.26
CA LEU A 42 -2.69 -2.73 2.93
C LEU A 42 -2.67 -4.26 2.99
N ASP A 43 -3.65 -4.90 2.34
CA ASP A 43 -3.69 -6.34 2.18
C ASP A 43 -3.07 -6.71 0.83
N ILE A 44 -2.03 -7.54 0.87
CA ILE A 44 -1.33 -8.06 -0.30
C ILE A 44 -1.11 -9.55 -0.14
N GLN A 45 -1.61 -10.33 -1.10
CA GLN A 45 -1.60 -11.79 -1.04
C GLN A 45 -0.23 -12.41 -1.38
N PHE A 46 0.74 -11.60 -1.84
CA PHE A 46 2.11 -12.04 -2.13
C PHE A 46 3.14 -11.07 -1.55
N VAL A 47 3.84 -11.52 -0.50
CA VAL A 47 5.02 -10.84 0.02
C VAL A 47 6.20 -11.18 -0.90
N THR A 48 6.72 -10.19 -1.60
CA THR A 48 8.06 -10.28 -2.18
C THR A 48 9.07 -9.84 -1.12
N ASP A 49 10.31 -10.34 -1.13
CA ASP A 49 11.36 -9.95 -0.17
C ASP A 49 11.64 -8.44 -0.11
N HIS A 50 11.12 -7.67 -1.08
CA HIS A 50 11.21 -6.22 -1.09
C HIS A 50 10.19 -5.56 -0.14
N LEU A 51 9.02 -6.17 0.08
CA LEU A 51 7.94 -5.65 0.92
C LEU A 51 8.27 -5.66 2.41
N SER A 52 8.98 -6.69 2.86
CA SER A 52 9.43 -6.80 4.26
C SER A 52 10.30 -5.61 4.66
N ARG A 53 11.08 -5.05 3.73
CA ARG A 53 11.89 -3.83 3.95
C ARG A 53 11.05 -2.57 4.16
N PHE A 54 9.78 -2.56 3.75
CA PHE A 54 8.84 -1.46 3.97
C PHE A 54 7.88 -1.71 5.15
N GLY A 55 8.19 -2.70 6.00
CA GLY A 55 7.41 -3.01 7.19
C GLY A 55 6.22 -3.94 6.96
N ALA A 56 6.11 -4.57 5.78
CA ALA A 56 5.12 -5.61 5.57
C ALA A 56 5.44 -6.81 6.46
N THR A 57 4.49 -7.19 7.31
CA THR A 57 4.62 -8.29 8.26
C THR A 57 3.39 -9.18 8.18
N GLY A 58 3.60 -10.48 8.40
CA GLY A 58 2.47 -11.39 8.60
C GLY A 58 1.88 -11.17 9.99
N ILE A 59 0.56 -11.03 10.07
CA ILE A 59 -0.17 -10.87 11.33
C ILE A 59 -1.17 -12.02 11.52
N PRO A 60 -1.53 -12.37 12.77
CA PRO A 60 -2.60 -13.32 13.02
C PRO A 60 -3.92 -12.89 12.38
N ARG A 61 -4.73 -13.87 11.95
CA ARG A 61 -6.04 -13.62 11.34
C ARG A 61 -6.97 -12.77 12.22
N THR A 62 -6.93 -12.99 13.54
CA THR A 62 -7.73 -12.22 14.50
C THR A 62 -7.33 -10.74 14.52
N GLU A 63 -6.02 -10.46 14.51
CA GLU A 63 -5.50 -9.10 14.44
C GLU A 63 -5.84 -8.43 13.11
N TYR A 64 -5.71 -9.16 11.99
CA TYR A 64 -6.13 -8.66 10.69
C TYR A 64 -7.60 -8.24 10.68
N ARG A 65 -8.50 -9.09 11.21
CA ARG A 65 -9.94 -8.76 11.25
C ARG A 65 -10.23 -7.50 12.05
N TRP A 66 -9.59 -7.34 13.21
CA TRP A 66 -9.75 -6.14 14.03
C TRP A 66 -9.26 -4.87 13.31
N ARG A 67 -8.07 -4.92 12.71
CA ARG A 67 -7.54 -3.80 11.91
C ARG A 67 -8.41 -3.48 10.70
N LEU A 68 -8.97 -4.50 10.05
CA LEU A 68 -9.86 -4.33 8.91
C LEU A 68 -11.18 -3.65 9.34
N GLU A 69 -11.79 -4.11 10.42
CA GLU A 69 -13.01 -3.51 10.98
C GLU A 69 -12.81 -2.03 11.31
N GLU A 70 -11.66 -1.65 11.89
CA GLU A 70 -11.34 -0.24 12.13
C GLU A 70 -11.14 0.52 10.81
N ALA A 71 -10.30 0.00 9.92
CA ALA A 71 -9.91 0.69 8.69
C ALA A 71 -11.10 1.00 7.78
N VAL A 72 -12.06 0.08 7.65
CA VAL A 72 -13.26 0.28 6.82
C VAL A 72 -14.14 1.44 7.31
N GLN A 73 -14.10 1.76 8.61
CA GLN A 73 -14.86 2.88 9.18
C GLN A 73 -14.16 4.24 9.04
N ARG A 74 -12.87 4.26 8.68
CA ARG A 74 -12.09 5.49 8.50
C ARG A 74 -12.18 5.99 7.07
N LYS A 75 -12.05 7.31 6.91
CA LYS A 75 -11.90 7.94 5.59
C LYS A 75 -10.42 7.98 5.20
N ALA A 76 -10.15 7.58 3.97
CA ALA A 76 -8.86 7.75 3.32
C ALA A 76 -9.08 8.27 1.89
N ASP A 77 -8.03 8.81 1.29
CA ASP A 77 -8.07 9.33 -0.07
C ASP A 77 -6.82 8.93 -0.85
N PHE A 78 -7.00 8.00 -1.78
CA PHE A 78 -5.93 7.50 -2.64
C PHE A 78 -5.31 8.57 -3.54
N LEU A 79 -6.11 9.55 -3.97
CA LEU A 79 -5.72 10.60 -4.91
C LEU A 79 -5.12 11.82 -4.21
N ARG A 80 -5.12 11.83 -2.87
CA ARG A 80 -4.55 12.90 -2.06
C ARG A 80 -3.10 13.21 -2.41
N LEU A 81 -2.31 12.19 -2.79
CA LEU A 81 -0.98 12.41 -3.33
C LEU A 81 -1.06 12.81 -4.80
N PRO A 82 -0.64 14.03 -5.19
CA PRO A 82 -0.79 14.51 -6.57
C PRO A 82 -0.07 13.63 -7.58
N GLN A 83 -0.63 13.53 -8.79
CA GLN A 83 0.08 12.96 -9.93
C GLN A 83 1.29 13.85 -10.26
N GLY A 84 2.41 13.24 -10.65
CA GLY A 84 3.67 13.97 -10.90
C GLY A 84 4.51 14.28 -9.66
N THR A 85 4.15 13.76 -8.48
CA THR A 85 5.01 13.85 -7.29
C THR A 85 6.42 13.31 -7.60
N LEU A 86 7.44 14.11 -7.30
CA LEU A 86 8.85 13.79 -7.53
C LEU A 86 9.24 12.47 -6.84
N SER A 87 10.02 11.63 -7.51
CA SER A 87 10.44 10.32 -7.01
C SER A 87 11.14 10.38 -5.65
N ARG A 88 11.94 11.43 -5.39
CA ARG A 88 12.57 11.65 -4.07
C ARG A 88 11.54 11.76 -2.96
N ARG A 89 10.49 12.56 -3.16
CA ARG A 89 9.42 12.76 -2.17
C ARG A 89 8.60 11.49 -1.95
N VAL A 90 8.39 10.70 -3.02
CA VAL A 90 7.75 9.38 -2.90
C VAL A 90 8.57 8.44 -2.02
N LEU A 91 9.88 8.41 -2.18
CA LEU A 91 10.77 7.58 -1.37
C LEU A 91 10.80 8.04 0.10
N GLU A 92 10.81 9.34 0.37
CA GLU A 92 10.71 9.89 1.73
C GLU A 92 9.42 9.44 2.43
N ILE A 93 8.28 9.54 1.74
CA ILE A 93 6.97 9.12 2.31
C ILE A 93 6.92 7.59 2.48
N ALA A 94 7.45 6.81 1.52
CA ALA A 94 7.41 5.36 1.61
C ALA A 94 8.32 4.82 2.72
N GLY A 95 9.49 5.44 2.92
CA GLY A 95 10.53 4.98 3.85
C GLY A 95 10.37 5.44 5.30
N GLY A 96 9.68 6.55 5.56
CA GLY A 96 9.32 7.01 6.92
C GLY A 96 8.09 6.31 7.46
#